data_AF-A0A8T5ZKM6-F1
#
_entry.id   AF-A0A8T5ZKM6-F1
#
_cell.length_a   1.000
_cell.length_b   1.000
_cell.length_c   1.000
_cell.angle_alpha   90.00
_cell.angle_beta   90.00
_cell.angle_gamma   90.00
#
_symmetry.space_group_name_H-M   'P 1'
#
loop_
_entity.id
_entity.type
_entity.pdbx_description
1 polymer ?
#
loop_
_entity_poly.entity_id
_entity_poly.type
_entity_poly.pdbx_seq_one_letter_code
_entity_poly.pdbx_strand_id
1 'polypeptide(L)'
;YFPYAFISFLAILQTIDKSLYEAAEMDGANAWQRFRIVTLPAIMPVLATVVTLRTIWMFYMFADVYLLTTKVDILGVYLYKTAFAFNDLGKAAAISVVLFIIIFAVILLTRKRVNLNGNK
;
A
#
# COMPACT_ATOMS: atom_id res chain seq x y z
N TYR A 1 -7.78 -5.10 8.46
CA TYR A 1 -6.99 -4.85 7.23
C TYR A 1 -6.87 -6.07 6.34
N PHE A 2 -6.35 -7.18 6.86
CA PHE A 2 -6.26 -8.44 6.11
C PHE A 2 -7.61 -8.92 5.53
N PRO A 3 -8.74 -8.88 6.27
CA PRO A 3 -10.04 -9.29 5.72
C PRO A 3 -10.48 -8.42 4.53
N TYR A 4 -10.30 -7.10 4.60
CA TYR A 4 -10.62 -6.20 3.50
C TYR A 4 -9.80 -6.52 2.25
N ALA A 5 -8.47 -6.60 2.39
CA ALA A 5 -7.59 -6.93 1.27
C ALA A 5 -7.95 -8.28 0.65
N PHE A 6 -8.16 -9.30 1.49
CA PHE A 6 -8.52 -10.64 1.04
C PHE A 6 -9.84 -10.67 0.26
N ILE A 7 -10.90 -10.07 0.82
CA ILE A 7 -12.22 -10.02 0.17
C ILE A 7 -12.14 -9.20 -1.13
N SER A 8 -11.45 -8.07 -1.15
CA SER A 8 -11.29 -7.26 -2.36
C SER A 8 -10.55 -8.00 -3.47
N PHE A 9 -9.47 -8.72 -3.13
CA PHE A 9 -8.75 -9.54 -4.11
C PHE A 9 -9.60 -10.72 -4.61
N LEU A 10 -10.31 -11.40 -3.71
CA LEU A 10 -11.18 -12.50 -4.09
C LEU A 10 -12.28 -12.03 -5.05
N ALA A 11 -12.91 -10.89 -4.76
CA ALA A 11 -13.97 -10.33 -5.58
C ALA A 11 -13.50 -10.04 -7.02
N ILE A 12 -12.34 -9.38 -7.19
CA ILE A 12 -11.83 -9.09 -8.55
C ILE A 12 -11.31 -10.34 -9.27
N LEU A 13 -10.77 -11.32 -8.55
CA LEU A 13 -10.33 -12.58 -9.17
C LEU A 13 -11.51 -13.38 -9.72
N GLN A 14 -12.67 -13.31 -9.05
CA GLN A 14 -13.90 -13.97 -9.49
C GLN A 14 -14.50 -13.35 -10.75
N THR A 15 -14.17 -12.10 -11.09
CA THR A 15 -14.67 -11.44 -12.32
C THR A 15 -13.81 -11.70 -13.55
N ILE A 16 -12.64 -12.34 -13.41
CA ILE A 16 -11.77 -12.63 -14.55
C ILE A 16 -12.37 -13.78 -15.36
N ASP A 17 -12.59 -13.57 -16.65
CA ASP A 17 -13.07 -14.61 -17.56
C ASP A 17 -12.02 -15.74 -17.67
N LYS A 18 -12.49 -16.98 -17.50
CA LYS A 18 -11.65 -18.19 -17.62
C LYS A 18 -11.10 -18.36 -19.03
N SER A 19 -11.81 -17.86 -20.05
CA SER A 19 -11.37 -17.93 -21.45
C SER A 19 -10.01 -17.27 -21.68
N LEU A 20 -9.65 -16.23 -20.91
CA LEU A 20 -8.34 -15.57 -20.97
C LEU A 20 -7.21 -16.49 -20.53
N TYR A 21 -7.45 -17.35 -19.54
CA TYR A 21 -6.45 -18.32 -19.08
C TYR A 21 -6.31 -19.49 -20.04
N GLU A 22 -7.42 -19.93 -20.63
CA GLU A 22 -7.44 -21.00 -21.64
C GLU A 22 -6.74 -20.55 -22.92
N ALA A 23 -7.03 -19.34 -23.41
CA ALA A 23 -6.34 -18.76 -24.57
C ALA A 23 -4.82 -18.65 -24.34
N ALA A 24 -4.41 -18.15 -23.17
CA ALA A 24 -3.00 -18.08 -22.82
C ALA A 24 -2.33 -19.47 -22.75
N GLU A 25 -3.06 -20.50 -22.29
CA GLU A 25 -2.56 -21.88 -22.26
C GLU A 25 -2.43 -22.47 -23.68
N MET A 26 -3.39 -22.18 -24.57
CA MET A 26 -3.30 -22.55 -25.99
C MET A 26 -2.11 -21.87 -26.70
N ASP A 27 -1.76 -20.65 -26.29
CA ASP A 27 -0.56 -19.93 -26.75
C ASP A 27 0.75 -20.43 -26.10
N GLY A 28 0.69 -21.47 -25.27
CA GLY A 28 1.85 -22.08 -24.60
C GLY A 28 2.36 -21.32 -23.37
N ALA A 29 1.55 -20.42 -22.79
CA ALA A 29 1.94 -19.66 -21.61
C ALA A 29 2.02 -20.54 -20.35
N ASN A 30 3.17 -20.52 -19.67
CA ASN A 30 3.34 -21.16 -18.38
C ASN A 30 2.60 -20.42 -17.26
N ALA A 31 2.53 -21.01 -16.06
CA ALA A 31 1.77 -20.45 -14.93
C ALA A 31 2.21 -19.02 -14.54
N TRP A 32 3.50 -18.71 -14.60
CA TRP A 32 4.01 -17.38 -14.28
C TRP A 32 3.65 -16.35 -15.35
N GLN A 33 3.69 -16.73 -16.62
CA GLN A 33 3.26 -15.89 -17.74
C GLN A 33 1.76 -15.58 -17.63
N ARG A 34 0.93 -16.58 -17.33
CA ARG A 34 -0.50 -16.41 -17.10
C ARG A 34 -0.78 -15.45 -15.94
N PHE A 35 -0.07 -15.58 -14.81
CA PHE A 35 -0.18 -14.63 -13.71
C PHE A 35 0.17 -13.20 -14.13
N ARG A 36 1.30 -13.00 -14.83
CA ARG A 36 1.78 -11.66 -15.19
C ARG A 36 0.94 -10.99 -16.28
N ILE A 37 0.38 -11.76 -17.21
CA ILE A 37 -0.33 -11.24 -18.40
C ILE A 37 -1.83 -11.14 -18.16
N VAL A 38 -2.43 -12.07 -17.40
CA VAL A 38 -3.88 -12.10 -17.15
C VAL A 38 -4.20 -11.59 -15.75
N THR A 39 -3.67 -12.26 -14.71
CA THR A 39 -4.08 -12.00 -13.32
C THR A 39 -3.62 -10.63 -12.81
N LEU A 40 -2.32 -10.33 -12.93
CA LEU A 40 -1.71 -9.13 -12.36
C LEU A 40 -2.31 -7.83 -12.92
N PRO A 41 -2.52 -7.69 -14.24
CA PRO A 41 -3.19 -6.50 -14.80
C PRO A 41 -4.64 -6.39 -14.31
N ALA A 42 -5.38 -7.51 -14.25
CA ALA A 42 -6.77 -7.51 -13.80
C ALA A 42 -6.94 -7.07 -12.33
N ILE A 43 -6.03 -7.48 -11.44
CA ILE A 43 -6.09 -7.10 -10.01
C ILE A 43 -5.44 -5.75 -9.71
N MET A 44 -4.76 -5.12 -10.68
CA MET A 44 -3.98 -3.89 -10.46
C MET A 44 -4.77 -2.74 -9.79
N PRO A 45 -6.06 -2.48 -10.14
CA PRO A 45 -6.83 -1.42 -9.49
C PRO A 45 -7.09 -1.70 -8.00
N VAL A 46 -7.39 -2.97 -7.67
CA VAL A 46 -7.60 -3.39 -6.29
C VAL A 46 -6.29 -3.39 -5.52
N LEU A 47 -5.21 -3.91 -6.11
CA LEU A 47 -3.88 -3.92 -5.49
C LEU A 47 -3.46 -2.53 -5.07
N ALA A 48 -3.65 -1.54 -5.93
CA ALA A 48 -3.24 -0.19 -5.61
C ALA A 48 -4.11 0.49 -4.55
N THR A 49 -5.41 0.20 -4.51
CA THR A 49 -6.28 0.66 -3.43
C THR A 49 -5.82 0.07 -2.10
N VAL A 50 -5.59 -1.24 -2.05
CA VAL A 50 -5.10 -1.94 -0.86
C VAL A 50 -3.73 -1.41 -0.42
N VAL A 51 -2.78 -1.23 -1.34
CA VAL A 51 -1.43 -0.71 -1.04
C VAL A 51 -1.50 0.73 -0.55
N THR A 52 -2.34 1.58 -1.15
CA THR A 52 -2.52 2.98 -0.71
C THR A 52 -3.04 3.03 0.72
N LEU A 53 -4.12 2.31 1.00
CA LEU A 53 -4.68 2.24 2.35
C LEU A 53 -3.67 1.66 3.32
N ARG A 54 -2.97 0.57 2.95
CA ARG A 54 -1.98 -0.07 3.82
C ARG A 54 -0.83 0.85 4.16
N THR A 55 -0.37 1.63 3.18
CA THR A 55 0.69 2.63 3.38
C THR A 55 0.26 3.64 4.43
N ILE A 56 -0.93 4.25 4.27
CA ILE A 56 -1.48 5.21 5.25
C ILE A 56 -1.47 4.58 6.65
N TRP A 57 -2.05 3.39 6.81
CA TRP A 57 -2.12 2.73 8.12
C TRP A 57 -0.76 2.39 8.73
N MET A 58 0.24 2.01 7.92
CA MET A 58 1.59 1.72 8.44
C MET A 58 2.27 2.96 9.02
N PHE A 59 2.06 4.14 8.43
CA PHE A 59 2.60 5.39 8.97
C PHE A 59 1.85 5.86 10.23
N TYR A 60 0.59 5.46 10.41
CA TYR A 60 -0.20 5.72 11.61
C TYR A 60 0.01 4.70 12.75
N MET A 61 0.89 3.71 12.58
CA MET A 61 1.17 2.66 13.58
C MET A 61 1.99 3.16 14.78
N PHE A 62 1.72 4.37 15.26
CA PHE A 62 2.37 4.97 16.41
C PHE A 62 2.05 4.22 17.70
N ALA A 63 0.76 4.01 17.99
CA ALA A 63 0.32 3.46 19.27
C ALA A 63 0.85 2.05 19.50
N ASP A 64 0.75 1.19 18.49
CA ASP A 64 1.22 -0.20 18.58
C ASP A 64 2.73 -0.25 18.85
N VAL A 65 3.53 0.52 18.12
CA VAL A 65 4.99 0.53 18.32
C VAL A 65 5.35 1.12 19.67
N TYR A 66 4.74 2.26 20.04
CA TYR A 66 5.00 2.94 21.31
C TYR A 66 4.69 2.05 22.53
N LEU A 67 3.61 1.27 22.48
CA LEU A 67 3.18 0.43 23.60
C LEU A 67 3.92 -0.91 23.66
N LEU A 68 4.26 -1.49 22.51
CA LEU A 68 4.80 -2.85 22.46
C LEU A 68 6.33 -2.92 22.50
N THR A 69 7.04 -1.85 22.14
CA THR A 69 8.50 -1.87 22.12
C THR A 69 9.13 -0.50 22.31
N THR A 70 10.27 -0.47 23.01
CA THR A 70 11.11 0.72 23.17
C THR A 70 12.36 0.70 22.28
N LYS A 71 12.59 -0.41 21.56
CA LYS A 71 13.81 -0.63 20.76
C LYS A 71 13.67 -0.26 19.28
N VAL A 72 12.46 0.10 18.85
CA VAL A 72 12.18 0.48 17.47
C VAL A 72 11.71 1.93 17.48
N ASP A 73 12.54 2.83 16.93
CA ASP A 73 12.16 4.23 16.77
C ASP A 73 11.59 4.42 15.35
N ILE A 74 10.27 4.61 15.30
CA ILE A 74 9.58 5.12 14.11
C ILE A 74 9.39 6.63 14.21
N LEU A 75 9.22 7.30 13.06
CA LEU A 75 9.04 8.76 13.02
C LEU A 75 7.89 9.26 13.90
N GLY A 76 6.79 8.51 14.01
CA GLY A 76 5.67 8.86 14.89
C GLY A 76 6.06 8.87 16.37
N VAL A 77 6.87 7.89 16.82
CA VAL A 77 7.38 7.83 18.20
C VAL A 77 8.38 8.94 18.46
N TYR A 78 9.27 9.21 17.51
CA TYR A 78 10.23 10.29 17.60
C TYR A 78 9.56 11.67 17.66
N LEU A 79 8.54 11.90 16.84
CA LEU A 79 7.71 13.11 16.86
C LEU A 79 7.07 13.29 18.24
N TYR A 80 6.42 12.25 18.77
CA TYR A 80 5.76 12.29 20.08
C TYR A 80 6.74 12.62 21.21
N LYS A 81 7.89 11.94 21.28
CA LYS A 81 8.95 12.23 22.26
C LYS A 81 9.44 13.68 22.12
N THR A 82 9.63 14.17 20.91
CA THR A 82 10.06 15.56 20.64
C THR A 82 9.05 16.59 21.15
N ALA A 83 7.76 16.36 20.89
CA ALA A 83 6.70 17.27 21.29
C ALA A 83 6.51 17.30 22.82
N PHE A 84 6.47 16.12 23.47
CA PHE A 84 5.97 16.01 24.84
C PHE A 84 7.03 15.65 25.89
N ALA A 85 8.07 14.90 25.52
CA ALA A 85 9.17 14.60 26.45
C ALA A 85 10.22 15.72 26.44
N PHE A 86 10.57 16.24 25.27
CA PHE A 86 11.54 17.31 25.10
C PHE A 86 10.91 18.72 25.07
N ASN A 87 9.57 18.83 25.05
CA ASN A 87 8.83 20.10 24.96
C ASN A 87 9.23 20.99 23.78
N ASP A 88 9.75 20.39 22.68
CA ASP A 88 10.15 21.12 21.48
C ASP A 88 9.08 21.00 20.40
N LEU A 89 8.02 21.80 20.56
CA LEU A 89 6.88 21.82 19.64
C LEU A 89 7.27 22.32 18.24
N GLY A 90 8.26 23.22 18.14
CA GLY A 90 8.73 23.75 16.86
C GLY A 90 9.38 22.66 16.00
N LYS A 91 10.29 21.88 16.61
CA LYS A 91 10.92 20.74 15.95
C LYS A 91 9.91 19.61 15.66
N ALA A 92 8.98 19.35 16.58
CA ALA A 92 7.92 18.38 16.33
C ALA A 92 7.02 18.77 15.15
N ALA A 93 6.68 20.05 15.00
CA ALA A 93 5.92 20.55 13.85
C ALA A 93 6.69 20.35 12.53
N ALA A 94 7.99 20.65 12.50
CA ALA A 94 8.83 20.41 11.32
C ALA A 94 8.88 18.91 10.93
N ILE A 95 9.04 18.02 11.91
CA ILE A 95 9.01 16.56 11.69
C ILE A 95 7.65 16.13 11.11
N SER A 96 6.56 16.70 11.61
CA SER A 96 5.20 16.41 11.15
C SER A 96 4.99 16.79 9.67
N VAL A 97 5.50 17.96 9.25
CA VAL A 97 5.43 18.41 7.86
C VAL A 97 6.24 17.51 6.94
N VAL A 98 7.45 17.10 7.35
CA VAL A 98 8.28 16.16 6.58
C VAL A 98 7.57 14.82 6.42
N LEU A 99 6.98 14.29 7.50
CA LEU A 99 6.21 13.04 7.46
C LEU A 99 5.02 13.14 6.49
N PHE A 100 4.30 14.26 6.52
CA PHE A 100 3.21 14.53 5.59
C PHE A 100 3.68 14.50 4.12
N ILE A 101 4.78 15.18 3.79
CA ILE A 101 5.33 15.22 2.43
C ILE A 101 5.69 13.80 1.94
N ILE A 102 6.31 12.98 2.80
CA ILE A 102 6.66 11.59 2.47
C ILE A 102 5.40 10.78 2.15
N ILE A 103 4.39 10.82 3.03
CA ILE A 103 3.15 10.07 2.83
C ILE A 103 2.43 10.53 1.55
N PHE A 104 2.36 11.84 1.34
CA PHE A 104 1.76 12.43 0.16
C PHE A 104 2.46 11.98 -1.12
N ALA A 105 3.79 11.97 -1.15
CA ALA A 105 4.58 11.50 -2.28
C ALA A 105 4.31 10.01 -2.59
N VAL A 106 4.25 9.14 -1.57
CA VAL A 106 3.95 7.71 -1.76
C VAL A 106 2.55 7.51 -2.33
N ILE A 107 1.56 8.27 -1.86
CA ILE A 107 0.19 8.22 -2.39
C ILE A 107 0.16 8.63 -3.86
N LEU A 108 0.83 9.73 -4.23
CA LEU A 108 0.90 10.17 -5.63
C LEU A 108 1.58 9.15 -6.54
N LEU A 109 2.68 8.53 -6.09
CA LEU A 109 3.38 7.49 -6.84
C LEU A 109 2.47 6.27 -7.06
N THR A 110 1.74 5.85 -6.03
CA THR A 110 0.82 4.71 -6.11
C THR A 110 -0.33 5.01 -7.08
N ARG A 111 -0.93 6.20 -7.02
CA ARG A 111 -1.99 6.61 -7.96
C ARG A 111 -1.50 6.72 -9.41
N LYS A 112 -0.30 7.30 -9.63
CA LYS A 112 0.27 7.44 -10.98
C LYS A 112 0.51 6.08 -11.64
N ARG A 113 1.03 5.09 -10.89
CA ARG A 113 1.25 3.72 -11.38
C ARG A 113 -0.05 3.04 -11.82
N VAL A 114 -1.17 3.36 -11.19
CA VAL A 114 -2.51 2.82 -11.54
C VAL A 114 -3.05 3.45 -12.81
N ASN A 115 -3.04 4.78 -12.88
CA ASN A 115 -3.58 5.50 -14.04
C ASN A 115 -2.80 5.20 -15.33
N LEU A 116 -1.52 4.84 -15.23
CA LEU A 116 -0.72 4.41 -16.39
C LEU A 116 -1.12 3.01 -16.91
N ASN A 117 -1.70 2.15 -16.06
CA ASN A 117 -2.16 0.82 -16.45
C ASN A 117 -3.66 0.78 -16.80
N GLY A 118 -4.45 1.78 -16.40
CA GLY A 118 -5.87 1.90 -16.73
C GLY A 118 -6.17 2.74 -17.98
N ASN A 119 -5.15 3.20 -18.71
CA ASN A 119 -5.31 3.99 -19.94
C ASN A 119 -4.69 3.30 -21.16
N LYS A 120 -5.05 2.03 -21.37
CA LYS A 120 -4.91 1.30 -22.63
C LYS A 120 -6.13 0.42 -22.82
#